data_AF-A0A089QJ57-F1
#
_entry.id   AF-A0A089QJ57-F1
#
_cell.length_a   1.000
_cell.length_b   1.000
_cell.length_c   1.000
_cell.angle_alpha   90.00
_cell.angle_beta   90.00
_cell.angle_gamma   90.00
#
_symmetry.space_group_name_H-M   'P 1'
#
loop_
_entity.id
_entity.type
_entity.pdbx_description
1 polymer ?
#
loop_
_entity_poly.entity_id
_entity_poly.type
_entity_poly.pdbx_seq_one_letter_code
_entity_poly.pdbx_strand_id
1 'polypeptide(L)'
;MKLVEMSIVNYRQFKKADISFDDGITVLAGANNSGKTSLITLIKNVFNDEKNVYCESDIPAKNMQDWINQVYPIFERFFLGDSVIEKIDEDLVEYILPKNEEEHPICIDTTRLRVHVSYNPEKDDIKLFADYIMDLDEDMHDFFFEYYYEIKRTKFIRVISKEFEKLKKEI
;
A
#
# COMPACT_ATOMS: atom_id res chain seq x y z
N MET A 1 -23.85 -4.56 -11.58
CA MET A 1 -22.97 -4.17 -10.46
C MET A 1 -22.45 -2.78 -10.77
N LYS A 2 -22.13 -1.99 -9.75
CA LYS A 2 -21.59 -0.64 -9.97
C LYS A 2 -20.53 -0.27 -8.94
N LEU A 3 -19.52 0.47 -9.40
CA LEU A 3 -18.62 1.21 -8.54
C LEU A 3 -19.40 2.37 -7.92
N VAL A 4 -19.38 2.49 -6.60
CA VAL A 4 -20.10 3.55 -5.88
C VAL A 4 -19.12 4.63 -5.44
N GLU A 5 -18.07 4.20 -4.74
CA GLU A 5 -17.10 5.09 -4.16
C GLU A 5 -15.69 4.48 -4.20
N MET A 6 -14.70 5.36 -4.24
CA MET A 6 -13.30 5.01 -4.08
C MET A 6 -12.64 5.98 -3.10
N SER A 7 -12.06 5.45 -2.03
CA SER A 7 -11.28 6.21 -1.05
C SER A 7 -9.80 5.90 -1.24
N ILE A 8 -8.99 6.94 -1.37
CA ILE A 8 -7.55 6.87 -1.53
C ILE A 8 -6.90 7.59 -0.36
N VAL A 9 -5.92 6.94 0.26
CA VAL A 9 -5.14 7.48 1.35
C VAL A 9 -3.66 7.35 1.01
N ASN A 10 -2.88 8.38 1.33
CA ASN A 10 -1.41 8.38 1.21
C ASN A 10 -0.87 8.03 -0.18
N TYR A 11 -1.35 8.70 -1.23
CA TYR A 11 -0.85 8.54 -2.60
C TYR A 11 -0.36 9.86 -3.18
N ARG A 12 0.95 9.99 -3.39
CA ARG A 12 1.61 11.22 -3.85
C ARG A 12 1.16 12.44 -3.01
N GLN A 13 0.44 13.38 -3.63
CA GLN A 13 -0.07 14.59 -2.96
C GLN A 13 -1.39 14.36 -2.19
N PHE A 14 -2.06 13.24 -2.42
CA PHE A 14 -3.32 12.91 -1.76
C PHE A 14 -3.05 12.31 -0.39
N LYS A 15 -3.29 13.08 0.67
CA LYS A 15 -3.39 12.54 2.03
C LYS A 15 -4.64 11.67 2.16
N LYS A 16 -5.77 12.22 1.71
CA LYS A 16 -7.05 11.53 1.54
C LYS A 16 -7.77 12.11 0.32
N ALA A 17 -8.41 11.26 -0.47
CA ALA A 17 -9.30 11.65 -1.55
C ALA A 17 -10.43 10.62 -1.67
N ASP A 18 -11.66 11.10 -1.65
CA ASP A 18 -12.87 10.28 -1.81
C ASP A 18 -13.51 10.64 -3.16
N ILE A 19 -13.88 9.63 -3.95
CA ILE A 19 -14.41 9.77 -5.31
C ILE A 19 -15.71 8.99 -5.38
N SER A 20 -16.82 9.69 -5.58
CA SER A 20 -18.12 9.09 -5.89
C SER A 20 -18.27 8.91 -7.40
N PHE A 21 -18.80 7.77 -7.82
CA PHE A 21 -19.10 7.48 -9.22
C PHE A 21 -20.59 7.67 -9.50
N ASP A 22 -20.89 8.28 -10.65
CA ASP A 22 -22.24 8.42 -11.19
C ASP A 22 -22.64 7.16 -11.96
N ASP A 23 -23.95 6.85 -12.00
CA ASP A 23 -24.50 5.69 -12.71
C ASP A 23 -24.28 5.76 -14.24
N GLY A 24 -24.08 6.97 -14.79
CA GLY A 24 -23.81 7.20 -16.21
C GLY A 24 -22.34 7.52 -16.50
N ILE A 25 -22.02 8.81 -16.57
CA ILE A 25 -20.68 9.31 -16.93
C ILE A 25 -20.12 10.12 -15.76
N THR A 26 -18.99 9.65 -15.22
CA THR A 26 -18.23 10.41 -14.23
C THR A 26 -17.13 11.22 -14.92
N VAL A 27 -17.13 12.54 -14.73
CA VAL A 27 -16.13 13.45 -15.32
C VAL A 27 -15.16 13.94 -14.25
N LEU A 28 -13.87 13.64 -14.42
CA LEU A 28 -12.81 14.14 -13.54
C LEU A 28 -12.24 15.46 -14.07
N ALA A 29 -12.60 16.58 -13.43
CA ALA A 29 -12.15 17.93 -13.80
C ALA A 29 -11.35 18.60 -12.67
N GLY A 30 -10.51 19.57 -13.03
CA GLY A 30 -9.69 20.33 -12.07
C GLY A 30 -8.53 21.05 -12.74
N ALA A 31 -7.85 21.93 -12.00
CA ALA A 31 -6.69 22.68 -12.50
C ALA A 31 -5.53 21.78 -12.97
N ASN A 32 -4.62 22.32 -13.77
CA ASN A 32 -3.38 21.59 -14.10
C ASN A 32 -2.62 21.23 -12.82
N ASN A 33 -2.00 20.06 -12.80
CA ASN A 33 -1.29 19.53 -11.64
C ASN A 33 -2.16 19.24 -10.39
N SER A 34 -3.50 19.24 -10.50
CA SER A 34 -4.40 18.88 -9.39
C SER A 34 -4.40 17.38 -9.05
N GLY A 35 -3.57 16.56 -9.70
CA GLY A 35 -3.42 15.12 -9.41
C GLY A 35 -4.33 14.19 -10.21
N LYS A 36 -5.05 14.70 -11.22
CA LYS A 36 -5.94 13.88 -12.09
C LYS A 36 -5.21 12.72 -12.76
N THR A 37 -4.06 12.98 -13.39
CA THR A 37 -3.27 11.94 -14.05
C THR A 37 -2.79 10.90 -13.05
N SER A 38 -2.31 11.33 -11.88
CA SER A 38 -1.89 10.43 -10.81
C SER A 38 -3.03 9.51 -10.39
N LEU A 39 -4.23 10.06 -10.17
CA LEU A 39 -5.41 9.28 -9.80
C LEU A 39 -5.74 8.21 -10.85
N ILE A 40 -5.77 8.58 -12.13
CA ILE A 40 -6.02 7.62 -13.22
C ILE A 40 -4.91 6.55 -13.29
N THR A 41 -3.66 6.91 -13.04
CA THR A 41 -2.56 5.95 -12.97
C THR A 41 -2.75 4.95 -11.82
N LEU A 42 -3.13 5.40 -10.63
CA LEU A 42 -3.42 4.51 -9.50
C LEU A 42 -4.55 3.52 -9.84
N ILE A 43 -5.66 4.05 -10.37
CA ILE A 43 -6.81 3.25 -10.80
C ILE A 43 -6.39 2.18 -11.82
N LYS A 44 -5.59 2.57 -12.83
CA LYS A 44 -5.07 1.64 -13.82
C LYS A 44 -4.15 0.57 -13.20
N ASN A 45 -3.29 0.96 -12.27
CA ASN A 45 -2.36 0.02 -11.62
C ASN A 45 -3.08 -1.02 -10.76
N VAL A 46 -4.24 -0.67 -10.20
CA VAL A 46 -5.04 -1.58 -9.36
C VAL A 46 -5.93 -2.48 -10.20
N PHE A 47 -6.58 -1.96 -11.25
CA PHE A 47 -7.52 -2.74 -12.05
C PHE A 47 -6.87 -3.47 -13.24
N ASN A 48 -5.60 -3.23 -13.55
CA ASN A 48 -4.94 -3.85 -14.70
C ASN A 48 -3.76 -4.74 -14.27
N ASP A 49 -3.79 -6.01 -14.69
CA ASP A 49 -2.86 -7.07 -14.26
C ASP A 49 -1.45 -6.98 -14.87
N GLU A 50 -1.25 -6.17 -15.91
CA GLU A 50 -0.05 -6.30 -16.74
C GLU A 50 1.24 -5.72 -16.14
N LYS A 51 1.15 -4.79 -15.15
CA LYS A 51 2.26 -4.29 -14.33
C LYS A 51 1.80 -3.26 -13.30
N ASN A 52 1.78 -3.65 -12.03
CA ASN A 52 1.64 -2.69 -10.92
C ASN A 52 2.98 -1.97 -10.71
N VAL A 53 3.06 -0.70 -11.15
CA VAL A 53 4.24 0.17 -10.98
C VAL A 53 3.99 1.11 -9.82
N TYR A 54 4.25 0.63 -8.61
CA TYR A 54 4.27 1.43 -7.39
C TYR A 54 5.72 1.60 -6.93
N CYS A 55 6.14 2.85 -6.70
CA CYS A 55 7.51 3.16 -6.32
C CYS A 55 7.61 4.18 -5.19
N GLU A 56 8.84 4.53 -4.83
CA GLU A 56 9.16 5.48 -3.76
C GLU A 56 8.51 6.86 -3.97
N SER A 57 8.38 7.31 -5.23
CA SER A 57 7.76 8.60 -5.56
C SER A 57 6.24 8.63 -5.38
N ASP A 58 5.61 7.46 -5.26
CA ASP A 58 4.18 7.35 -4.99
C ASP A 58 3.86 7.48 -3.49
N ILE A 59 4.87 7.31 -2.62
CA ILE A 59 4.72 7.47 -1.18
C ILE A 59 4.83 8.96 -0.81
N PRO A 60 3.91 9.51 0.00
CA PRO A 60 4.04 10.88 0.48
C PRO A 60 5.36 11.10 1.21
N ALA A 61 6.07 12.17 0.86
CA ALA A 61 7.40 12.47 1.41
C ALA A 61 7.42 12.53 2.94
N LYS A 62 6.34 13.04 3.56
CA LYS A 62 6.19 13.06 5.02
C LYS A 62 6.19 11.64 5.60
N ASN A 63 5.43 10.73 5.03
CA ASN A 63 5.32 9.36 5.53
C ASN A 63 6.66 8.62 5.40
N MET A 64 7.40 8.89 4.32
CA MET A 64 8.76 8.38 4.16
C MET A 64 9.72 8.94 5.20
N GLN A 65 9.66 10.25 5.47
CA GLN A 65 10.47 10.88 6.50
C GLN A 65 10.16 10.34 7.90
N ASP A 66 8.87 10.22 8.23
CA ASP A 66 8.42 9.68 9.52
C ASP A 66 8.89 8.23 9.71
N TRP A 67 8.91 7.42 8.65
CA TRP A 67 9.45 6.06 8.68
C TRP A 67 10.98 6.03 8.82
N ILE A 68 11.70 6.84 8.05
CA ILE A 68 13.18 6.95 8.13
C ILE A 68 13.61 7.36 9.54
N ASN A 69 12.93 8.33 10.15
CA ASN A 69 13.25 8.78 11.51
C ASN A 69 13.15 7.66 12.57
N GLN A 70 12.29 6.67 12.35
CA GLN A 70 12.13 5.52 13.24
C GLN A 70 13.14 4.41 12.92
N VAL A 71 13.40 4.16 11.64
CA VAL A 71 14.21 3.02 11.18
C VAL A 71 15.71 3.34 11.17
N TYR A 72 16.10 4.58 10.90
CA TYR A 72 17.51 4.98 10.81
C TYR A 72 18.32 4.68 12.09
N PRO A 73 17.84 4.97 13.31
CA PRO A 73 18.57 4.62 14.53
C PRO A 73 18.82 3.10 14.69
N ILE A 74 17.93 2.26 14.15
CA ILE A 74 18.07 0.80 14.19
C ILE A 74 19.18 0.37 13.23
N PHE A 75 19.21 0.95 12.02
CA PHE A 75 20.30 0.76 11.07
C PHE A 75 21.63 1.23 11.65
N GLU A 76 21.69 2.44 12.20
CA GLU A 76 22.89 3.01 12.81
C GLU A 76 23.43 2.08 13.91
N ARG A 77 22.57 1.66 14.85
CA ARG A 77 22.96 0.74 15.92
C ARG A 77 23.50 -0.60 15.39
N PHE A 78 22.87 -1.17 14.36
CA PHE A 78 23.32 -2.43 13.78
C PHE A 78 24.69 -2.27 13.10
N PHE A 79 24.84 -1.27 12.23
CA PHE A 79 26.04 -1.08 11.40
C PHE A 79 27.26 -0.54 12.16
N LEU A 80 27.07 0.30 13.19
CA LEU A 80 28.15 0.75 14.08
C LEU A 80 28.67 -0.36 15.01
N GLY A 81 27.89 -1.42 15.21
CA GLY A 81 28.32 -2.62 15.92
C GLY A 81 29.16 -3.58 15.05
N ASP A 82 29.44 -4.77 15.57
CA ASP A 82 30.06 -5.88 14.82
C ASP A 82 29.07 -6.52 13.83
N SER A 83 28.52 -5.70 12.94
CA SER A 83 27.59 -6.09 11.88
C SER A 83 28.23 -7.09 10.92
N VAL A 84 27.55 -8.21 10.71
CA VAL A 84 27.84 -9.22 9.68
C VAL A 84 26.55 -9.53 8.92
N ILE A 85 26.69 -9.94 7.66
CA ILE A 85 25.57 -10.13 6.73
C ILE A 85 24.58 -11.18 7.24
N GLU A 86 25.08 -12.24 7.88
CA GLU A 86 24.30 -13.35 8.41
C GLU A 86 23.31 -12.90 9.49
N LYS A 87 23.62 -11.79 10.18
CA LYS A 87 22.81 -11.24 11.27
C LYS A 87 21.79 -10.19 10.83
N ILE A 88 21.73 -9.84 9.55
CA ILE A 88 20.76 -8.85 9.04
C ILE A 88 19.32 -9.26 9.37
N ASP A 89 19.01 -10.55 9.24
CA ASP A 89 17.65 -11.02 9.49
C ASP A 89 17.26 -10.87 10.96
N GLU A 90 18.13 -11.37 11.85
CA GLU A 90 17.88 -11.49 13.30
C GLU A 90 18.07 -10.16 14.05
N ASP A 91 19.12 -9.41 13.71
CA ASP A 91 19.56 -8.24 14.51
C ASP A 91 19.12 -6.89 13.90
N LEU A 92 18.57 -6.88 12.68
CA LEU A 92 18.10 -5.66 12.01
C LEU A 92 16.66 -5.78 11.53
N VAL A 93 16.37 -6.76 10.66
CA VAL A 93 15.04 -6.86 10.02
C VAL A 93 13.98 -7.30 11.02
N GLU A 94 14.28 -8.16 11.99
CA GLU A 94 13.32 -8.55 13.03
C GLU A 94 12.79 -7.36 13.83
N TYR A 95 13.61 -6.33 14.08
CA TYR A 95 13.19 -5.12 14.79
C TYR A 95 12.29 -4.19 13.95
N ILE A 96 12.32 -4.31 12.62
CA ILE A 96 11.57 -3.44 11.71
C ILE A 96 10.32 -4.18 11.19
N LEU A 97 10.49 -5.44 10.80
CA LEU A 97 9.50 -6.33 10.21
C LEU A 97 9.59 -7.70 10.91
N PRO A 98 9.09 -7.82 12.16
CA PRO A 98 9.11 -9.05 12.93
C PRO A 98 8.36 -10.18 12.22
N LYS A 99 8.79 -11.42 12.45
CA LYS A 99 8.10 -12.63 11.96
C LYS A 99 6.85 -12.94 12.79
N ASN A 100 6.84 -12.52 14.06
CA ASN A 100 5.72 -12.72 14.95
C ASN A 100 4.59 -11.74 14.61
N GLU A 101 3.41 -12.26 14.29
CA GLU A 101 2.22 -11.45 13.95
C GLU A 101 1.67 -10.66 15.15
N GLU A 102 2.03 -11.03 16.38
CA GLU A 102 1.65 -10.28 17.59
C GLU A 102 2.51 -9.02 17.79
N GLU A 103 3.66 -8.93 17.13
CA GLU A 103 4.55 -7.77 17.20
C GLU A 103 4.23 -6.78 16.08
N HIS A 104 4.27 -5.48 16.41
CA HIS A 104 3.91 -4.44 15.44
C HIS A 104 5.12 -4.04 14.59
N PRO A 105 5.10 -4.29 13.27
CA PRO A 105 6.15 -3.81 12.38
C PRO A 105 6.20 -2.29 12.34
N ILE A 106 7.41 -1.74 12.17
CA ILE A 106 7.63 -0.34 11.84
C ILE A 106 7.33 -0.17 10.36
N CYS A 107 6.03 -0.13 10.04
CA CYS A 107 5.56 0.00 8.67
C CYS A 107 5.60 1.45 8.19
N ILE A 108 6.00 1.60 6.93
CA ILE A 108 5.80 2.86 6.20
C ILE A 108 4.31 2.98 5.85
N ASP A 109 3.73 4.15 6.12
CA ASP A 109 2.31 4.39 5.82
C ASP A 109 2.15 4.67 4.32
N THR A 110 2.00 3.60 3.53
CA THR A 110 1.87 3.64 2.07
C THR A 110 0.46 3.97 1.61
N THR A 111 0.29 4.00 0.28
CA THR A 111 -1.02 4.11 -0.34
C THR A 111 -1.96 2.99 0.09
N ARG A 112 -3.19 3.39 0.43
CA ARG A 112 -4.36 2.51 0.60
C ARG A 112 -5.45 2.97 -0.33
N LEU A 113 -6.09 2.01 -0.98
CA LEU A 113 -7.22 2.22 -1.86
C LEU A 113 -8.35 1.32 -1.41
N ARG A 114 -9.50 1.91 -1.10
CA ARG A 114 -10.73 1.20 -0.83
C ARG A 114 -11.70 1.43 -1.98
N VAL A 115 -12.18 0.34 -2.57
CA VAL A 115 -13.15 0.36 -3.67
C VAL A 115 -14.46 -0.21 -3.15
N HIS A 116 -15.52 0.59 -3.22
CA HIS A 116 -16.87 0.20 -2.84
C HIS A 116 -17.66 -0.20 -4.09
N VAL A 117 -18.20 -1.41 -4.07
CA VAL A 117 -19.04 -1.96 -5.13
C VAL A 117 -20.40 -2.32 -4.55
N SER A 118 -21.45 -1.87 -5.21
CA SER A 118 -22.83 -2.31 -4.94
C SER A 118 -23.33 -3.22 -6.05
N TYR A 119 -24.19 -4.17 -5.70
CA TYR A 119 -24.83 -5.08 -6.66
C TYR A 119 -26.33 -5.17 -6.45
N ASN A 120 -27.04 -5.61 -7.48
CA ASN A 120 -28.46 -5.92 -7.43
C ASN A 120 -28.63 -7.45 -7.38
N PRO A 121 -29.20 -8.02 -6.30
CA PRO A 121 -29.29 -9.48 -6.12
C PRO A 121 -30.15 -10.17 -7.18
N GLU A 122 -31.08 -9.46 -7.83
CA GLU A 122 -31.96 -10.03 -8.85
C GLU A 122 -31.35 -9.98 -10.27
N LYS A 123 -30.44 -9.03 -10.52
CA LYS A 123 -29.96 -8.72 -11.88
C LYS A 123 -28.49 -9.02 -12.11
N ASP A 124 -27.68 -8.97 -11.06
CA ASP A 124 -26.23 -9.08 -11.17
C ASP A 124 -25.73 -10.50 -10.91
N ASP A 125 -24.82 -10.99 -11.75
CA ASP A 125 -24.11 -12.24 -11.50
C ASP A 125 -22.90 -11.99 -10.58
N ILE A 126 -23.04 -12.39 -9.32
CA ILE A 126 -22.02 -12.21 -8.28
C ILE A 126 -21.21 -13.49 -8.01
N LYS A 127 -21.35 -14.55 -8.80
CA LYS A 127 -20.68 -15.84 -8.54
C LYS A 127 -19.17 -15.73 -8.41
N LEU A 128 -18.54 -14.85 -9.18
CA LEU A 128 -17.09 -14.60 -9.11
C LEU A 128 -16.65 -13.89 -7.82
N PHE A 129 -17.61 -13.36 -7.06
CA PHE A 129 -17.38 -12.62 -5.83
C PHE A 129 -17.87 -13.36 -4.58
N ALA A 130 -18.48 -14.54 -4.75
CA ALA A 130 -19.06 -15.32 -3.65
C ALA A 130 -18.05 -15.60 -2.52
N ASP A 131 -16.78 -15.84 -2.86
CA ASP A 131 -15.73 -16.09 -1.87
C ASP A 131 -15.38 -14.86 -1.01
N TYR A 132 -15.72 -13.65 -1.48
CA TYR A 132 -15.49 -12.39 -0.76
C TYR A 132 -16.72 -11.91 0.02
N ILE A 133 -17.88 -12.52 -0.24
CA ILE A 133 -19.15 -12.19 0.39
C ILE A 133 -19.37 -13.19 1.52
N MET A 134 -18.95 -12.81 2.73
CA MET A 134 -19.25 -13.55 3.95
C MET A 134 -20.57 -13.02 4.50
N ASP A 135 -21.70 -13.51 3.98
CA ASP A 135 -23.02 -13.02 4.38
C ASP A 135 -23.29 -13.28 5.87
N LEU A 136 -23.48 -12.18 6.61
CA LEU A 136 -24.09 -12.15 7.94
C LEU A 136 -25.44 -11.40 7.92
N ASP A 137 -25.74 -10.70 6.82
CA ASP A 137 -26.94 -9.86 6.63
C ASP A 137 -27.43 -9.97 5.18
N GLU A 138 -28.65 -10.50 5.00
CA GLU A 138 -29.26 -10.72 3.68
C GLU A 138 -29.70 -9.41 2.99
N ASP A 139 -29.80 -8.29 3.73
CA ASP A 139 -30.21 -7.00 3.19
C ASP A 139 -29.02 -6.15 2.71
N MET A 140 -27.77 -6.61 2.95
CA MET A 140 -26.57 -5.91 2.50
C MET A 140 -26.14 -6.38 1.12
N HIS A 141 -26.07 -5.45 0.16
CA HIS A 141 -25.70 -5.75 -1.24
C HIS A 141 -24.49 -4.95 -1.69
N ASP A 142 -23.56 -4.77 -0.76
CA ASP A 142 -22.36 -3.96 -0.91
C ASP A 142 -21.16 -4.77 -0.41
N PHE A 143 -20.04 -4.66 -1.13
CA PHE A 143 -18.76 -5.17 -0.66
C PHE A 143 -17.64 -4.22 -1.01
N PHE A 144 -16.53 -4.40 -0.30
CA PHE A 144 -15.37 -3.51 -0.38
C PHE A 144 -14.12 -4.32 -0.73
N PHE A 145 -13.34 -3.80 -1.66
CA PHE A 145 -11.96 -4.25 -1.86
C PHE A 145 -11.00 -3.24 -1.25
N GLU A 146 -10.10 -3.72 -0.41
CA GLU A 146 -9.02 -2.91 0.12
C GLU A 146 -7.69 -3.37 -0.48
N TYR A 147 -7.01 -2.42 -1.11
CA TYR A 147 -5.67 -2.59 -1.64
C TYR A 147 -4.71 -1.75 -0.82
N TYR A 148 -3.62 -2.36 -0.40
CA TYR A 148 -2.53 -1.70 0.30
C TYR A 148 -1.20 -2.17 -0.27
N TYR A 149 -0.20 -1.31 -0.14
CA TYR A 149 1.17 -1.64 -0.49
C TYR A 149 1.95 -1.95 0.79
N GLU A 150 2.84 -2.92 0.73
CA GLU A 150 3.63 -3.31 1.89
C GLU A 150 5.04 -3.71 1.49
N ILE A 151 5.95 -3.61 2.46
CA ILE A 151 7.32 -4.06 2.27
C ILE A 151 7.35 -5.57 2.42
N LYS A 152 7.67 -6.27 1.33
CA LYS A 152 7.94 -7.71 1.40
C LYS A 152 9.25 -7.97 2.14
N ARG A 153 9.16 -8.54 3.35
CA ARG A 153 10.30 -8.87 4.23
C ARG A 153 11.45 -9.56 3.50
N THR A 154 11.15 -10.60 2.71
CA THR A 154 12.15 -11.35 1.93
C THR A 154 12.87 -10.48 0.89
N LYS A 155 12.15 -9.57 0.23
CA LYS A 155 12.72 -8.63 -0.74
C LYS A 155 13.58 -7.58 -0.03
N PHE A 156 13.14 -7.13 1.15
CA PHE A 156 13.85 -6.16 1.97
C PHE A 156 15.21 -6.69 2.43
N ILE A 157 15.25 -7.88 3.04
CA ILE A 157 16.50 -8.56 3.44
C ILE A 157 17.45 -8.67 2.24
N ARG A 158 16.95 -9.21 1.12
CA ARG A 158 17.76 -9.40 -0.08
C ARG A 158 18.41 -8.10 -0.57
N VAL A 159 17.69 -6.97 -0.51
CA VAL A 159 18.23 -5.66 -0.94
C VAL A 159 19.28 -5.16 0.06
N ILE A 160 19.03 -5.25 1.38
CA ILE A 160 19.99 -4.84 2.39
C ILE A 160 21.27 -5.69 2.32
N SER A 161 21.14 -7.01 2.23
CA SER A 161 22.29 -7.92 2.11
C SER A 161 23.12 -7.63 0.87
N LYS A 162 22.48 -7.28 -0.26
CA LYS A 162 23.18 -6.93 -1.49
C LYS A 162 23.96 -5.61 -1.35
N GLU A 163 23.40 -4.63 -0.67
CA GLU A 163 23.99 -3.30 -0.50
C GLU A 163 24.77 -3.14 0.81
N PHE A 164 25.01 -4.23 1.54
CA PHE A 164 25.54 -4.23 2.91
C PHE A 164 26.84 -3.43 3.05
N GLU A 165 27.84 -3.71 2.20
CA GLU A 165 29.14 -3.03 2.22
C GLU A 165 29.06 -1.53 1.90
N LYS A 166 28.05 -1.13 1.13
CA LYS A 166 27.80 0.28 0.82
C LYS A 166 27.15 0.96 2.02
N LEU A 167 26.10 0.35 2.59
CA LEU A 167 25.41 0.86 3.77
C LEU A 167 26.35 1.01 4.97
N LYS A 168 27.25 0.04 5.19
CA LYS A 168 28.26 0.06 6.25
C LYS A 168 29.27 1.22 6.14
N LYS A 169 29.47 1.80 4.96
CA LYS A 169 30.40 2.92 4.75
C LYS A 169 29.73 4.30 4.89
N GLU A 170 28.42 4.34 4.73
CA GLU A 170 27.61 5.58 4.71
C GLU A 170 26.96 5.87 6.08
N ILE A 171 27.02 4.92 7.00
CA ILE A 171 26.64 5.04 8.42
C ILE A 171 27.91 5.31 9.23
#